data_AF-A0A9B0F5K6-F1
#
_entry.id   AF-A0A9B0F5K6-F1
#
_cell.length_a   1.000
_cell.length_b   1.000
_cell.length_c   1.000
_cell.angle_alpha   90.00
_cell.angle_beta   90.00
_cell.angle_gamma   90.00
#
_symmetry.space_group_name_H-M   'P 1'
#
loop_
_entity.id
_entity.type
_entity.pdbx_description
1 polymer ?
#
loop_
_entity_poly.entity_id
_entity_poly.type
_entity_poly.pdbx_seq_one_letter_code
_entity_poly.pdbx_strand_id
1 'polypeptide(L)'
;MSELPRYSLKEVAKHDGKNEGSLWIVIDDMVYDTTDYKHKHPGGKELLEEYAGQNATRGFEEIGHSLDARRMLKTLLVGELVEEDKISNRRKENNVSTKMKTQRNGRGFLSVLCFKCVT
;
A
#
# COMPACT_ATOMS: atom_id res chain seq x y z
N MET A 1 8.60 16.49 23.17
CA MET A 1 8.57 15.22 22.43
C MET A 1 7.20 14.63 22.64
N SER A 2 6.36 14.63 21.62
CA SER A 2 5.03 14.05 21.71
C SER A 2 5.19 12.54 21.82
N GLU A 3 4.85 11.96 22.96
CA GLU A 3 4.81 10.51 23.12
C GLU A 3 3.64 9.97 22.31
N LEU A 4 3.92 9.49 21.10
CA LEU A 4 2.91 8.90 20.24
C LEU A 4 2.66 7.45 20.67
N PRO A 5 1.40 7.01 20.72
CA PRO A 5 1.07 5.61 20.96
C PRO A 5 1.75 4.68 19.95
N ARG A 6 2.17 3.51 20.40
CA ARG A 6 2.80 2.49 19.56
C ARG A 6 1.83 1.38 19.23
N TYR A 7 1.76 1.02 17.95
CA TYR A 7 0.88 -0.04 17.46
C TYR A 7 1.68 -1.15 16.78
N SER A 8 1.20 -2.39 16.90
CA SER A 8 1.73 -3.53 16.16
C SER A 8 1.04 -3.67 14.81
N LEU A 9 1.68 -4.31 13.84
CA LEU A 9 1.06 -4.63 12.54
C LEU A 9 -0.18 -5.48 12.70
N LYS A 10 -0.24 -6.34 13.73
CA LYS A 10 -1.44 -7.13 14.04
C LYS A 10 -2.60 -6.24 14.47
N GLU A 11 -2.33 -5.16 15.18
CA GLU A 11 -3.36 -4.20 15.58
C GLU A 11 -3.83 -3.41 14.37
N VAL A 12 -2.88 -2.85 13.59
CA VAL A 12 -3.21 -2.10 12.37
C VAL A 12 -4.02 -2.96 11.39
N ALA A 13 -3.70 -4.26 11.26
CA ALA A 13 -4.44 -5.19 10.40
C ALA A 13 -5.90 -5.43 10.81
N LYS A 14 -6.30 -5.11 12.06
CA LYS A 14 -7.71 -5.16 12.47
C LYS A 14 -8.51 -3.98 11.91
N HIS A 15 -7.83 -2.90 11.53
CA HIS A 15 -8.41 -1.68 10.98
C HIS A 15 -8.33 -1.71 9.44
N ASP A 16 -8.93 -2.76 8.86
CA ASP A 16 -8.91 -3.01 7.42
C ASP A 16 -10.03 -2.29 6.64
N GLY A 17 -10.77 -1.39 7.31
CA GLY A 17 -11.85 -0.62 6.69
C GLY A 17 -13.08 -1.44 6.26
N LYS A 18 -13.11 -2.76 6.50
CA LYS A 18 -14.27 -3.60 6.17
C LYS A 18 -15.42 -3.32 7.13
N ASN A 19 -16.65 -3.58 6.66
CA ASN A 19 -17.90 -3.38 7.42
C ASN A 19 -18.05 -1.95 7.97
N GLU A 20 -17.64 -0.93 7.20
CA GLU A 20 -17.66 0.47 7.60
C GLU A 20 -16.76 0.80 8.82
N GLY A 21 -15.83 -0.09 9.16
CA GLY A 21 -14.89 0.09 10.26
C GLY A 21 -13.80 1.12 10.00
N SER A 22 -12.94 1.30 11.01
CA SER A 22 -11.78 2.19 10.90
C SER A 22 -10.78 1.69 9.86
N LEU A 23 -10.21 2.61 9.08
CA LEU A 23 -9.25 2.34 8.02
C LEU A 23 -7.91 2.96 8.38
N TRP A 24 -6.96 2.11 8.79
CA TRP A 24 -5.61 2.56 9.13
C TRP A 24 -4.60 2.09 8.10
N ILE A 25 -3.59 2.92 7.87
CA ILE A 25 -2.49 2.62 6.95
C ILE A 25 -1.15 2.97 7.60
N VAL A 26 -0.09 2.28 7.18
CA VAL A 26 1.27 2.58 7.63
C VAL A 26 2.08 3.21 6.50
N ILE A 27 2.65 4.40 6.74
CA ILE A 27 3.56 5.09 5.81
C ILE A 27 4.81 5.49 6.59
N ASP A 28 6.00 5.12 6.10
CA ASP A 28 7.29 5.43 6.75
C ASP A 28 7.33 5.02 8.23
N ASP A 29 6.88 3.79 8.54
CA ASP A 29 6.80 3.25 9.91
C ASP A 29 5.88 4.03 10.88
N MET A 30 5.04 4.93 10.36
CA MET A 30 4.05 5.72 11.10
C MET A 30 2.63 5.27 10.77
N VAL A 31 1.73 5.31 11.76
CA VAL A 31 0.35 4.81 11.64
C VAL A 31 -0.61 5.99 11.49
N TYR A 32 -1.41 5.97 10.43
CA TYR A 32 -2.34 7.03 10.08
C TYR A 32 -3.77 6.50 10.02
N ASP A 33 -4.71 7.26 10.59
CA ASP A 33 -6.13 6.99 10.47
C ASP A 33 -6.71 7.78 9.30
N THR A 34 -7.20 7.05 8.31
CA THR A 34 -7.77 7.62 7.09
C THR A 34 -9.27 7.36 6.98
N THR A 35 -9.92 6.92 8.06
CA THR A 35 -11.35 6.58 8.10
C THR A 35 -12.22 7.73 7.61
N ASP A 36 -11.96 8.95 8.09
CA ASP A 36 -12.70 10.16 7.68
C ASP A 36 -12.19 10.74 6.35
N TYR A 37 -10.97 10.39 5.96
CA TYR A 37 -10.31 10.91 4.77
C TYR A 37 -10.62 10.09 3.51
N LYS A 38 -11.08 8.85 3.64
CA LYS A 38 -11.32 7.93 2.51
C LYS A 38 -12.19 8.52 1.40
N HIS A 39 -13.20 9.31 1.75
CA HIS A 39 -14.09 9.97 0.77
C HIS A 39 -13.56 11.30 0.22
N LYS A 40 -12.53 11.86 0.85
CA LYS A 40 -11.89 13.12 0.46
C LYS A 40 -10.61 12.90 -0.33
N HIS A 41 -10.14 11.65 -0.44
CA HIS A 41 -8.92 11.30 -1.12
C HIS A 41 -9.05 11.53 -2.65
N PRO A 42 -8.24 12.42 -3.26
CA PRO A 42 -8.35 12.73 -4.68
C PRO A 42 -8.07 11.54 -5.61
N GLY A 43 -7.33 10.53 -5.12
CA GLY A 43 -7.03 9.30 -5.87
C GLY A 43 -8.11 8.21 -5.75
N GLY A 44 -9.23 8.49 -5.09
CA GLY A 44 -10.28 7.50 -4.83
C GLY A 44 -10.06 6.71 -3.54
N LYS A 45 -11.14 6.15 -2.99
CA LYS A 45 -11.10 5.37 -1.74
C LYS A 45 -10.53 3.97 -1.95
N GLU A 46 -10.61 3.47 -3.17
CA GLU A 46 -10.25 2.11 -3.57
C GLU A 46 -8.78 1.83 -3.28
N LEU A 47 -7.91 2.82 -3.54
CA LEU A 47 -6.48 2.72 -3.21
C LEU A 47 -6.24 2.67 -1.70
N LEU A 48 -7.01 3.41 -0.90
CA LEU A 48 -6.89 3.35 0.56
C LEU A 48 -7.38 2.01 1.10
N GLU A 49 -8.49 1.49 0.56
CA GLU A 49 -9.05 0.18 0.92
C GLU A 49 -8.12 -0.98 0.54
N GLU A 50 -7.37 -0.89 -0.56
CA GLU A 50 -6.38 -1.90 -0.97
C GLU A 50 -5.22 -2.02 0.04
N TYR A 51 -4.76 -0.89 0.57
CA TYR A 51 -3.69 -0.84 1.57
C TYR A 51 -4.19 -0.80 3.02
N ALA A 52 -5.50 -0.96 3.24
CA ALA A 52 -6.08 -0.93 4.57
C ALA A 52 -5.49 -2.02 5.46
N GLY A 53 -5.08 -1.64 6.67
CA GLY A 53 -4.43 -2.52 7.63
C GLY A 53 -2.99 -2.92 7.26
N GLN A 54 -2.40 -2.29 6.24
CA GLN A 54 -1.09 -2.67 5.68
C GLN A 54 -0.14 -1.48 5.54
N ASN A 55 1.10 -1.78 5.15
CA ASN A 55 2.07 -0.76 4.79
C ASN A 55 1.82 -0.26 3.36
N ALA A 56 1.55 1.04 3.25
CA ALA A 56 1.28 1.76 2.01
C ALA A 56 2.46 2.63 1.55
N THR A 57 3.61 2.58 2.23
CA THR A 57 4.77 3.46 1.97
C THR A 57 5.17 3.41 0.51
N ARG A 58 5.32 2.20 -0.05
CA ARG A 58 5.67 2.01 -1.45
C ARG A 58 4.65 2.63 -2.40
N GLY A 59 3.36 2.35 -2.20
CA GLY A 59 2.30 2.91 -3.04
C GLY A 59 2.25 4.44 -2.94
N PHE A 60 2.42 4.99 -1.75
CA PHE A 60 2.43 6.43 -1.52
C PHE A 60 3.58 7.14 -2.25
N GLU A 61 4.78 6.56 -2.20
CA GLU A 61 5.98 7.08 -2.87
C GLU A 61 5.93 6.88 -4.39
N GLU A 62 5.44 5.73 -4.89
CA GLU A 62 5.31 5.45 -6.33
C GLU A 62 4.35 6.41 -7.05
N ILE A 63 3.28 6.83 -6.37
CA ILE A 63 2.33 7.82 -6.91
C ILE A 63 2.91 9.24 -6.91
N GLY A 64 3.87 9.54 -6.01
CA GLY A 64 4.54 10.84 -5.97
C GLY A 64 3.67 11.97 -5.41
N HIS A 65 3.07 11.76 -4.23
CA HIS A 65 2.25 12.76 -3.55
C HIS A 65 2.98 14.09 -3.29
N SER A 66 2.27 15.20 -3.50
CA SER A 66 2.79 16.56 -3.31
C SER A 66 3.15 16.87 -1.84
N LEU A 67 3.93 17.93 -1.62
CA LEU A 67 4.32 18.34 -0.27
C LEU A 67 3.10 18.68 0.60
N ASP A 68 2.05 19.28 0.04
CA ASP A 68 0.82 19.59 0.77
C ASP A 68 0.05 18.33 1.16
N ALA A 69 0.03 17.29 0.31
CA ALA A 69 -0.53 15.99 0.69
C ALA A 69 0.23 15.38 1.88
N ARG A 70 1.57 15.50 1.90
CA ARG A 70 2.38 15.06 3.05
C ARG A 70 2.13 15.88 4.32
N ARG A 71 1.79 17.17 4.20
CA ARG A 71 1.37 18.00 5.34
C ARG A 71 0.03 17.57 5.91
N MET A 72 -0.94 17.30 5.03
CA MET A 72 -2.24 16.73 5.41
C MET A 72 -2.09 15.36 6.07
N LEU A 73 -1.17 14.53 5.59
CA LEU A 73 -0.90 13.22 6.20
C LEU A 73 -0.53 13.35 7.69
N LYS A 74 0.27 14.36 8.06
CA LYS A 74 0.66 14.60 9.46
C LYS A 74 -0.51 14.91 10.38
N THR A 75 -1.62 15.45 9.87
CA THR A 75 -2.82 15.73 10.69
C THR A 75 -3.61 14.46 11.01
N LEU A 76 -3.39 13.39 10.24
CA LEU A 76 -4.05 12.09 10.38
C LEU A 76 -3.21 11.09 11.20
N LEU A 77 -2.09 11.55 11.76
CA LEU A 77 -1.16 10.72 12.50
C LEU A 77 -1.76 10.31 13.85
N VAL A 78 -1.84 9.00 14.10
CA VAL A 78 -2.35 8.44 15.35
C VAL A 78 -1.21 7.87 16.20
N GLY A 79 -0.20 7.29 15.57
CA GLY A 79 0.88 6.64 16.31
C GLY A 79 2.07 6.23 15.45
N GLU A 80 3.00 5.53 16.08
CA GLU A 80 4.14 4.90 15.40
C GLU A 80 4.04 3.37 15.50
N LEU A 81 4.72 2.67 14.59
CA LEU A 81 4.80 1.21 14.66
C LEU A 81 5.75 0.77 15.78
N VAL A 82 5.54 -0.41 16.37
CA VAL A 82 6.51 -1.02 17.31
C VAL A 82 7.82 -1.39 16.60
N GLU A 83 8.95 -1.29 17.29
CA GLU A 83 10.28 -1.47 16.67
C GLU A 83 10.48 -2.84 16.01
N GLU A 84 9.94 -3.90 16.63
CA GLU A 84 9.98 -5.26 16.08
C GLU A 84 9.35 -5.33 14.69
N ASP A 85 8.23 -4.63 14.52
CA ASP A 85 7.49 -4.59 13.27
C ASP A 85 8.10 -3.63 12.25
N LYS A 86 8.79 -2.56 12.68
CA LYS A 86 9.61 -1.73 11.77
C LYS A 86 10.68 -2.56 11.07
N ILE A 87 11.32 -3.48 11.81
CA ILE A 87 12.33 -4.39 11.26
C ILE A 87 11.71 -5.41 10.30
N SER A 88 10.54 -5.97 10.67
CA SER A 88 9.84 -6.95 9.84
C SER A 88 9.35 -6.34 8.52
N ASN A 89 8.87 -5.10 8.58
CA ASN A 89 8.40 -4.33 7.44
C ASN A 89 9.53 -4.07 6.42
N ARG A 90 10.68 -3.54 6.89
CA ARG A 90 11.88 -3.35 6.05
C ARG A 90 12.40 -4.65 5.44
N ARG A 91 12.34 -5.77 6.17
CA ARG A 91 12.74 -7.09 5.63
C ARG A 91 11.80 -7.57 4.52
N LYS A 92 10.49 -7.33 4.65
CA LYS A 92 9.50 -7.66 3.63
C LYS A 92 9.71 -6.83 2.36
N GLU A 93 9.90 -5.52 2.50
CA GLU A 93 10.16 -4.63 1.35
C GLU A 93 11.37 -5.08 0.52
N ASN A 94 12.49 -5.41 1.20
CA ASN A 94 13.70 -5.92 0.55
C ASN A 94 13.48 -7.27 -0.19
N ASN A 95 12.64 -8.15 0.37
CA ASN A 95 12.31 -9.43 -0.27
C ASN A 95 11.34 -9.27 -1.46
N VAL A 96 10.40 -8.33 -1.39
CA VAL A 96 9.45 -8.02 -2.48
C VAL A 96 10.18 -7.45 -3.69
N SER A 97 11.16 -6.56 -3.49
CA SER A 97 12.00 -6.03 -4.57
C SER A 97 12.79 -7.12 -5.31
N THR A 98 13.08 -8.25 -4.66
CA THR A 98 13.86 -9.34 -5.26
C THR A 98 12.98 -10.31 -6.07
N LYS A 99 11.68 -10.41 -5.76
CA LYS A 99 10.76 -11.35 -6.44
C LYS A 99 10.15 -10.83 -7.75
N MET A 100 10.26 -9.54 -8.08
CA MET A 100 9.71 -8.97 -9.32
C MET A 100 10.64 -9.08 -10.56
N LYS A 101 11.79 -9.78 -10.46
CA LYS A 101 12.67 -10.08 -11.61
C LYS A 101 12.65 -11.56 -12.00
N THR A 102 11.49 -12.20 -12.17
CA THR A 102 11.41 -13.42 -13.01
C THR A 102 9.99 -13.64 -13.52
N GLN A 103 9.64 -13.00 -14.64
CA GLN A 103 8.55 -13.42 -15.52
C GLN A 103 8.63 -12.61 -16.82
N ARG A 104 9.38 -13.13 -17.79
CA ARG A 104 9.20 -12.97 -19.25
C ARG A 104 10.27 -13.80 -19.94
N ASN A 105 10.10 -15.12 -19.92
CA ASN A 105 10.59 -16.00 -20.98
C ASN A 105 9.95 -17.38 -20.78
N GLY A 106 8.85 -17.61 -21.50
CA GLY A 106 8.11 -18.87 -21.49
C GLY A 106 7.27 -18.95 -22.77
N ARG A 107 7.81 -19.66 -23.75
CA ARG A 107 7.26 -19.95 -25.08
C ARG A 107 6.00 -20.82 -24.96
N GLY A 108 5.01 -20.64 -25.84
CA GLY A 108 4.01 -21.69 -26.09
C GLY A 108 2.79 -21.28 -26.91
N PHE A 109 2.81 -21.66 -28.19
CA PHE A 109 1.66 -22.18 -28.97
C PHE A 109 0.40 -21.32 -29.17
N LEU A 110 0.17 -20.83 -30.40
CA LEU A 110 -0.89 -21.39 -31.24
C LEU A 110 -0.75 -20.96 -32.72
N SER A 111 -0.90 -21.97 -33.57
CA SER A 111 -0.95 -21.97 -35.03
C SER A 111 -1.75 -20.80 -35.64
N VAL A 112 -1.10 -19.98 -36.47
CA VAL A 112 -1.80 -19.14 -37.46
C VAL A 112 -1.66 -19.86 -38.80
N LEU A 113 -2.67 -20.67 -39.12
CA LEU A 113 -2.89 -21.19 -40.46
C LEU A 113 -2.99 -19.99 -41.40
N CYS A 114 -2.05 -19.90 -42.33
CA CYS A 114 -2.06 -18.94 -43.43
C CYS A 114 -3.34 -19.15 -44.24
N PHE A 115 -4.31 -18.26 -44.04
CA PHE A 115 -5.56 -18.21 -44.78
C PHE A 115 -5.25 -17.74 -46.20
N LYS A 116 -5.55 -18.60 -47.17
CA LYS A 116 -5.55 -18.37 -48.62
C LYS A 116 -6.01 -16.95 -48.99
N CYS A 117 -5.13 -16.17 -49.62
CA CYS A 117 -5.55 -15.10 -50.52
C CYS A 117 -6.09 -15.72 -51.80
N VAL A 118 -7.42 -15.69 -51.96
CA VAL A 118 -8.13 -15.75 -53.24
C VAL A 118 -8.59 -14.33 -53.54
N THR A 119 -8.01 -13.70 -54.56
CA THR A 119 -8.72 -13.10 -55.71
C THR A 119 -7.73 -12.79 -56.81
#